data_AF-A0A956PVS9-F1
#
_entry.id   AF-A0A956PVS9-F1
#
_cell.length_a   1.000
_cell.length_b   1.000
_cell.length_c   1.000
_cell.angle_alpha   90.00
_cell.angle_beta   90.00
_cell.angle_gamma   90.00
#
_symmetry.space_group_name_H-M   'P 1'
#
loop_
_entity.id
_entity.type
_entity.pdbx_description
1 polymer ?
#
loop_
_entity_poly.entity_id
_entity_poly.type
_entity_poly.pdbx_seq_one_letter_code
_entity_poly.pdbx_strand_id
1 'polypeptide(L)'
;ETNTFNANGISMLDYDMADLVYEMNLASARLAREACDEYNSKTPAQPRFVAGALGPTNRTASLSPDVNEPARRNVSFDQLRDAYYHQVRGLVEGGCDLLLVETVFDTLNCKAALFAIDQYFEESGRSLPVMLSVTIVDASGRTLSGQTLEAFWVSVSHFDLLSIGINCALGAQEMRPYIEELSRLAPVYLSCYPNAGLP
;
A
#
# COMPACT_ATOMS: atom_id res chain seq x y z
N GLU A 1 2.14 6.52 9.88
CA GLU A 1 1.81 5.15 9.42
C GLU A 1 2.15 4.14 10.50
N THR A 2 1.53 2.96 10.45
CA THR A 2 1.91 1.79 11.23
C THR A 2 3.24 1.22 10.70
N ASN A 3 4.03 0.59 11.57
CA ASN A 3 5.27 -0.07 11.17
C ASN A 3 4.98 -1.47 10.61
N THR A 4 4.33 -1.54 9.44
CA THR A 4 3.80 -2.79 8.87
C THR A 4 4.11 -2.98 7.39
N PHE A 5 5.01 -2.18 6.83
CA PHE A 5 5.37 -2.22 5.40
C PHE A 5 5.63 -3.65 4.87
N ASN A 6 6.40 -4.45 5.62
CA ASN A 6 6.71 -5.85 5.30
C ASN A 6 5.96 -6.87 6.14
N ALA A 7 5.01 -6.48 6.99
CA ALA A 7 4.28 -7.37 7.87
C ALA A 7 3.17 -8.13 7.11
N ASN A 8 3.54 -8.88 6.08
CA ASN A 8 2.65 -9.73 5.29
C ASN A 8 3.26 -11.14 5.17
N GLY A 9 2.42 -12.13 4.88
CA GLY A 9 2.84 -13.55 4.86
C GLY A 9 4.01 -13.82 3.91
N ILE A 10 4.03 -13.16 2.75
CA ILE A 10 5.05 -13.39 1.72
C ILE A 10 6.41 -12.83 2.14
N SER A 11 6.47 -11.58 2.62
CA SER A 11 7.70 -10.96 3.10
C SER A 11 8.25 -11.62 4.36
N MET A 12 7.36 -12.10 5.25
CA MET A 12 7.76 -12.72 6.52
C MET A 12 8.25 -14.17 6.37
N LEU A 13 8.11 -14.80 5.19
CA LEU A 13 8.73 -16.09 4.89
C LEU A 13 10.26 -16.03 4.96
N ASP A 14 10.88 -14.91 4.59
CA ASP A 14 12.34 -14.75 4.63
C ASP A 14 12.90 -14.77 6.06
N TYR A 15 12.02 -14.67 7.07
CA TYR A 15 12.34 -14.60 8.50
C TYR A 15 11.71 -15.73 9.32
N ASP A 16 11.05 -16.70 8.68
CA ASP A 16 10.28 -17.76 9.35
C ASP A 16 9.19 -17.21 10.31
N MET A 17 8.58 -16.07 9.96
CA MET A 17 7.60 -15.35 10.79
C MET A 17 6.22 -15.22 10.13
N ALA A 18 5.93 -15.98 9.08
CA ALA A 18 4.67 -15.89 8.34
C ALA A 18 3.43 -16.09 9.23
N ASP A 19 3.52 -16.95 10.24
CA ASP A 19 2.43 -17.22 11.19
C ASP A 19 2.16 -16.04 12.17
N LEU A 20 3.09 -15.08 12.28
CA LEU A 20 3.00 -13.94 13.19
C LEU A 20 2.39 -12.69 12.54
N VAL A 21 2.02 -12.75 11.25
CA VAL A 21 1.56 -11.59 10.49
C VAL A 21 0.37 -10.89 11.16
N TYR A 22 -0.63 -11.64 11.61
CA TYR A 22 -1.80 -11.05 12.28
C TYR A 22 -1.41 -10.30 13.56
N GLU A 23 -0.63 -10.94 14.44
CA GLU A 23 -0.24 -10.34 15.72
C GLU A 23 0.70 -9.14 15.55
N MET A 24 1.61 -9.17 14.57
CA MET A 24 2.49 -8.05 14.24
C MET A 24 1.69 -6.83 13.80
N ASN A 25 0.71 -7.01 12.91
CA ASN A 25 -0.13 -5.91 12.44
C ASN A 25 -1.04 -5.38 13.56
N LEU A 26 -1.64 -6.27 14.34
CA LEU A 26 -2.49 -5.90 15.48
C LEU A 26 -1.71 -5.07 16.51
N ALA A 27 -0.52 -5.51 16.88
CA ALA A 27 0.34 -4.81 17.83
C ALA A 27 0.80 -3.46 17.28
N SER A 28 1.25 -3.42 16.03
CA SER A 28 1.71 -2.18 15.38
C SER A 28 0.60 -1.13 15.28
N ALA A 29 -0.62 -1.55 14.91
CA ALA A 29 -1.79 -0.67 14.87
C ALA A 29 -2.18 -0.15 16.25
N ARG A 30 -2.16 -0.99 17.30
CA ARG A 30 -2.43 -0.56 18.68
C ARG A 30 -1.43 0.46 19.19
N LEU A 31 -0.13 0.23 18.96
CA LEU A 31 0.91 1.18 19.34
C LEU A 31 0.72 2.55 18.65
N ALA A 32 0.38 2.54 17.35
CA ALA A 32 0.09 3.77 16.61
C ALA A 32 -1.18 4.48 17.14
N ARG A 33 -2.22 3.72 17.47
CA ARG A 33 -3.48 4.24 18.05
C ARG A 33 -3.26 4.88 19.41
N GLU A 34 -2.53 4.23 20.30
CA GLU A 34 -2.17 4.77 21.62
C GLU A 34 -1.44 6.11 21.48
N ALA A 35 -0.44 6.18 20.59
CA ALA A 35 0.27 7.43 20.31
C ALA A 35 -0.66 8.52 19.74
N CYS A 36 -1.55 8.16 18.80
CA CYS A 36 -2.51 9.12 18.25
C CYS A 36 -3.49 9.63 19.31
N ASP A 37 -4.02 8.76 20.18
CA ASP A 37 -4.93 9.14 21.27
C ASP A 37 -4.26 10.06 22.28
N GLU A 38 -3.02 9.75 22.66
CA GLU A 38 -2.24 10.60 23.56
C GLU A 38 -2.10 12.02 23.00
N TYR A 39 -1.70 12.15 21.72
CA TYR A 39 -1.52 13.47 21.11
C TYR A 39 -2.84 14.16 20.77
N ASN A 40 -3.90 13.42 20.43
CA ASN A 40 -5.23 13.97 20.21
C ASN A 40 -5.82 14.56 21.50
N SER A 41 -5.60 13.91 22.64
CA SER A 41 -6.02 14.46 23.94
C SER A 41 -5.26 15.73 24.31
N LYS A 42 -3.96 15.82 23.95
CA LYS A 42 -3.12 17.01 24.18
C LYS A 42 -3.45 18.18 23.26
N THR A 43 -3.76 17.93 21.99
CA THR A 43 -4.10 18.99 21.02
C THR A 43 -5.33 18.62 20.17
N PRO A 44 -6.55 18.73 20.73
CA PRO A 44 -7.78 18.28 20.07
C PRO A 44 -8.08 18.95 18.73
N ALA A 45 -7.58 20.17 18.51
CA ALA A 45 -7.75 20.91 17.25
C ALA A 45 -6.85 20.40 16.10
N GLN A 46 -5.95 19.44 16.37
CA GLN A 46 -5.04 18.84 15.39
C GLN A 46 -5.13 17.31 15.49
N PRO A 47 -6.20 16.69 14.98
CA PRO A 47 -6.38 15.25 15.07
C PRO A 47 -5.30 14.49 14.29
N ARG A 48 -4.83 13.38 14.85
CA ARG A 48 -3.94 12.39 14.25
C ARG A 48 -4.76 11.15 13.97
N PHE A 49 -4.43 10.53 12.86
CA PHE A 49 -5.06 9.32 12.35
C PHE A 49 -4.03 8.22 12.18
N VAL A 50 -4.45 6.99 12.37
CA VAL A 50 -3.63 5.80 12.16
C VAL A 50 -3.85 5.28 10.74
N ALA A 51 -2.80 5.38 9.91
CA ALA A 51 -2.75 4.74 8.60
C ALA A 51 -2.16 3.33 8.72
N GLY A 52 -2.97 2.32 8.39
CA GLY A 52 -2.54 0.92 8.27
C GLY A 52 -1.74 0.71 6.98
N ALA A 53 -0.43 0.59 7.06
CA ALA A 53 0.45 0.49 5.90
C ALA A 53 0.48 -0.94 5.33
N LEU A 54 0.24 -1.08 4.03
CA LEU A 54 0.38 -2.31 3.26
C LEU A 54 1.41 -2.08 2.16
N GLY A 55 2.60 -2.63 2.35
CA GLY A 55 3.65 -2.58 1.34
C GLY A 55 3.43 -3.59 0.20
N PRO A 56 4.26 -3.54 -0.84
CA PRO A 56 4.08 -4.31 -2.09
C PRO A 56 4.54 -5.78 -2.02
N THR A 57 4.99 -6.26 -0.85
CA THR A 57 5.74 -7.52 -0.63
C THR A 57 7.15 -7.52 -1.27
N ASN A 58 7.92 -8.59 -1.06
CA ASN A 58 9.22 -8.82 -1.71
C ASN A 58 9.12 -9.63 -3.03
N ARG A 59 7.91 -9.94 -3.53
CA ARG A 59 7.69 -10.72 -4.77
C ARG A 59 6.78 -9.97 -5.73
N THR A 60 6.98 -10.17 -7.03
CA THR A 60 6.16 -9.61 -8.11
C THR A 60 5.25 -10.70 -8.72
N ALA A 61 3.99 -10.37 -8.99
CA ALA A 61 3.07 -11.27 -9.70
C ALA A 61 3.05 -11.01 -11.21
N SER A 62 3.39 -9.81 -11.66
CA SER A 62 3.40 -9.46 -13.09
C SER A 62 4.72 -9.79 -13.78
N LEU A 63 5.84 -9.77 -13.04
CA LEU A 63 7.20 -9.95 -13.55
C LEU A 63 7.76 -11.33 -13.23
N SER A 64 8.45 -11.94 -14.19
CA SER A 64 9.22 -13.16 -13.93
C SER A 64 10.48 -12.82 -13.13
N PRO A 65 10.88 -13.68 -12.16
CA PRO A 65 12.18 -13.55 -11.50
C PRO A 65 13.37 -13.92 -12.38
N ASP A 66 13.14 -14.63 -13.50
CA ASP A 66 14.16 -15.10 -14.41
C ASP A 66 13.84 -14.65 -15.84
N VAL A 67 14.74 -13.86 -16.41
CA VAL A 67 14.63 -13.34 -17.78
C VAL A 67 14.61 -14.44 -18.83
N ASN A 68 15.16 -15.62 -18.52
CA ASN A 68 15.18 -16.78 -19.41
C ASN A 68 13.87 -17.61 -19.32
N GLU A 69 13.10 -17.42 -18.25
CA GLU A 69 11.82 -18.09 -18.03
C GLU A 69 10.66 -17.07 -17.94
N PRO A 70 10.27 -16.41 -19.04
CA PRO A 70 9.30 -15.30 -18.99
C PRO A 70 7.91 -15.69 -18.48
N ALA A 71 7.55 -16.97 -18.52
CA ALA A 71 6.29 -17.51 -18.02
C ALA A 71 6.29 -17.80 -16.51
N ARG A 72 7.46 -17.89 -15.87
CA ARG A 72 7.58 -18.23 -14.45
C ARG A 72 7.10 -17.08 -13.56
N ARG A 73 6.47 -17.41 -12.42
CA ARG A 73 6.06 -16.45 -11.38
C ARG A 73 6.45 -16.97 -10.00
N ASN A 74 6.88 -16.06 -9.13
CA ASN A 74 7.28 -16.37 -7.75
C ASN A 74 6.10 -16.43 -6.76
N VAL A 75 4.97 -15.88 -7.17
CA VAL A 75 3.76 -15.76 -6.36
C VAL A 75 2.54 -15.72 -7.26
N SER A 76 1.43 -16.29 -6.79
CA SER A 76 0.12 -16.22 -7.43
C SER A 76 -0.74 -15.11 -6.84
N PHE A 77 -1.82 -14.76 -7.54
CA PHE A 77 -2.78 -13.78 -7.04
C PHE A 77 -3.44 -14.23 -5.72
N ASP A 78 -3.83 -15.51 -5.61
CA ASP A 78 -4.44 -16.05 -4.39
C ASP A 78 -3.48 -15.98 -3.20
N GLN A 79 -2.19 -16.28 -3.39
CA GLN A 79 -1.19 -16.14 -2.33
C GLN A 79 -1.03 -14.69 -1.86
N LEU A 80 -1.05 -13.73 -2.78
CA LEU A 80 -1.01 -12.31 -2.44
C LEU A 80 -2.27 -11.88 -1.69
N ARG A 81 -3.45 -12.28 -2.19
CA ARG A 81 -4.73 -12.02 -1.52
C ARG A 81 -4.70 -12.52 -0.08
N ASP A 82 -4.31 -13.78 0.14
CA ASP A 82 -4.29 -14.37 1.48
C ASP A 82 -3.31 -13.64 2.40
N ALA A 83 -2.11 -13.31 1.89
CA ALA A 83 -1.11 -12.54 2.64
C ALA A 83 -1.64 -11.15 3.04
N TYR A 84 -2.30 -10.44 2.13
CA TYR A 84 -2.90 -9.13 2.41
C TYR A 84 -4.12 -9.24 3.33
N TYR A 85 -4.96 -10.26 3.17
CA TYR A 85 -6.16 -10.43 4.01
C TYR A 85 -5.79 -10.55 5.50
N HIS A 86 -4.79 -11.38 5.82
CA HIS A 86 -4.32 -11.51 7.21
C HIS A 86 -3.71 -10.22 7.76
N GLN A 87 -3.00 -9.47 6.92
CA GLN A 87 -2.47 -8.15 7.27
C GLN A 87 -3.59 -7.13 7.53
N VAL A 88 -4.55 -7.00 6.60
CA VAL A 88 -5.72 -6.11 6.70
C VAL A 88 -6.48 -6.40 7.99
N ARG A 89 -6.78 -7.67 8.27
CA ARG A 89 -7.48 -8.07 9.47
C ARG A 89 -6.79 -7.56 10.74
N GLY A 90 -5.48 -7.76 10.86
CA GLY A 90 -4.71 -7.28 12.02
C GLY A 90 -4.72 -5.75 12.14
N LEU A 91 -4.56 -5.03 11.03
CA LEU A 91 -4.59 -3.56 10.99
C LEU A 91 -5.95 -2.98 11.40
N VAL A 92 -7.04 -3.52 10.83
CA VAL A 92 -8.40 -3.03 11.10
C VAL A 92 -8.85 -3.38 12.51
N GLU A 93 -8.61 -4.60 12.99
CA GLU A 93 -8.90 -4.99 14.38
C GLU A 93 -8.04 -4.22 15.39
N GLY A 94 -6.84 -3.78 14.99
CA GLY A 94 -5.92 -2.99 15.80
C GLY A 94 -6.28 -1.51 15.92
N GLY A 95 -7.29 -1.03 15.20
CA GLY A 95 -7.81 0.34 15.32
C GLY A 95 -7.21 1.35 14.35
N CYS A 96 -6.81 0.91 13.15
CA CYS A 96 -6.48 1.85 12.07
C CYS A 96 -7.71 2.68 11.67
N ASP A 97 -7.50 3.95 11.36
CA ASP A 97 -8.54 4.88 10.88
C ASP A 97 -8.70 4.81 9.35
N LEU A 98 -7.63 4.41 8.64
CA LEU A 98 -7.60 4.21 7.19
C LEU A 98 -6.57 3.13 6.82
N LEU A 99 -6.66 2.60 5.61
CA LEU A 99 -5.66 1.69 5.04
C LEU A 99 -4.87 2.42 3.93
N LEU A 100 -3.56 2.17 3.87
CA LEU A 100 -2.65 2.77 2.91
C LEU A 100 -1.93 1.66 2.13
N VAL A 101 -2.36 1.40 0.90
CA VAL A 101 -1.65 0.52 -0.04
C VAL A 101 -0.56 1.35 -0.71
N GLU A 102 0.70 1.13 -0.34
CA GLU A 102 1.79 2.05 -0.72
C GLU A 102 2.97 1.38 -1.40
N THR A 103 3.81 2.22 -2.00
CA THR A 103 5.02 1.82 -2.72
C THR A 103 4.70 0.77 -3.79
N VAL A 104 3.57 0.95 -4.47
CA VAL A 104 3.12 0.02 -5.49
C VAL A 104 4.08 0.08 -6.67
N PHE A 105 4.86 -0.98 -6.86
CA PHE A 105 5.71 -1.18 -8.03
C PHE A 105 5.09 -2.18 -9.04
N ASP A 106 4.22 -3.08 -8.56
CA ASP A 106 3.50 -4.09 -9.33
C ASP A 106 2.00 -3.92 -9.15
N THR A 107 1.30 -3.57 -10.23
CA THR A 107 -0.14 -3.30 -10.21
C THR A 107 -0.95 -4.56 -9.91
N LEU A 108 -0.47 -5.75 -10.27
CA LEU A 108 -1.18 -6.99 -9.96
C LEU A 108 -1.13 -7.30 -8.46
N ASN A 109 -0.02 -7.00 -7.79
CA ASN A 109 0.07 -7.06 -6.33
C ASN A 109 -0.92 -6.09 -5.68
N CYS A 110 -0.95 -4.84 -6.16
CA CYS A 110 -1.90 -3.84 -5.67
C CYS A 110 -3.35 -4.29 -5.82
N LYS A 111 -3.71 -4.89 -6.96
CA LYS A 111 -5.07 -5.43 -7.15
C LYS A 111 -5.39 -6.58 -6.19
N ALA A 112 -4.42 -7.41 -5.84
CA ALA A 112 -4.60 -8.44 -4.82
C ALA A 112 -4.81 -7.83 -3.42
N ALA A 113 -4.09 -6.74 -3.09
CA ALA A 113 -4.30 -6.00 -1.85
C ALA A 113 -5.71 -5.38 -1.78
N LEU A 114 -6.12 -4.67 -2.84
CA LEU A 114 -7.45 -4.07 -2.93
C LEU A 114 -8.56 -5.13 -2.83
N PHE A 115 -8.40 -6.26 -3.51
CA PHE A 115 -9.34 -7.38 -3.41
C PHE A 115 -9.42 -7.94 -1.99
N ALA A 116 -8.27 -8.12 -1.31
CA ALA A 116 -8.25 -8.62 0.06
C ALA A 116 -8.89 -7.64 1.05
N ILE A 117 -8.74 -6.33 0.83
CA ILE A 117 -9.43 -5.29 1.61
C ILE A 117 -10.95 -5.40 1.42
N ASP A 118 -11.41 -5.45 0.18
CA ASP A 118 -12.84 -5.53 -0.16
C ASP A 118 -13.48 -6.80 0.45
N GLN A 119 -12.83 -7.95 0.26
CA GLN A 119 -13.25 -9.21 0.84
C GLN A 119 -13.36 -9.14 2.37
N TYR A 120 -12.35 -8.57 3.05
CA TYR A 120 -12.40 -8.41 4.49
C TYR A 120 -13.53 -7.46 4.94
N PHE A 121 -13.78 -6.38 4.20
CA PHE A 121 -14.90 -5.47 4.48
C PHE A 121 -16.25 -6.17 4.33
N GLU A 122 -16.45 -6.95 3.27
CA GLU A 122 -17.67 -7.74 3.06
C GLU A 122 -17.90 -8.75 4.20
N GLU A 123 -16.86 -9.49 4.60
CA GLU A 123 -16.98 -10.55 5.61
C GLU A 123 -17.13 -10.00 7.04
N SER A 124 -16.43 -8.91 7.37
CA SER A 124 -16.43 -8.34 8.73
C SER A 124 -17.52 -7.29 8.97
N GLY A 125 -18.14 -6.76 7.90
CA GLY A 125 -19.06 -5.63 7.96
C GLY A 125 -18.40 -4.30 8.36
N ARG A 126 -17.06 -4.24 8.38
CA ARG A 126 -16.30 -3.01 8.62
C ARG A 126 -15.98 -2.33 7.30
N SER A 127 -15.74 -1.02 7.35
CA SER A 127 -15.26 -0.25 6.21
C SER A 127 -14.37 0.87 6.71
N LEU A 128 -13.22 1.05 6.07
CA LEU A 128 -12.30 2.17 6.30
C LEU A 128 -11.96 2.82 4.95
N PRO A 129 -11.67 4.13 4.93
CA PRO A 129 -11.12 4.77 3.75
C PRO A 129 -9.81 4.11 3.31
N VAL A 130 -9.61 4.00 2.00
CA VAL A 130 -8.38 3.43 1.42
C VAL A 130 -7.63 4.50 0.64
N MET A 131 -6.37 4.69 1.00
CA MET A 131 -5.40 5.46 0.25
C MET A 131 -4.52 4.52 -0.55
N LEU A 132 -4.15 4.95 -1.75
CA LEU A 132 -3.25 4.20 -2.61
C LEU A 132 -2.09 5.10 -3.05
N SER A 133 -0.87 4.58 -3.03
CA SER A 133 0.31 5.30 -3.49
C SER A 133 1.20 4.42 -4.38
N VAL A 134 1.50 4.93 -5.56
CA VAL A 134 2.35 4.27 -6.56
C VAL A 134 3.79 4.77 -6.48
N THR A 135 4.74 3.94 -6.86
CA THR A 135 6.14 4.36 -7.01
C THR A 135 6.54 4.34 -8.48
N ILE A 136 7.00 5.50 -8.95
CA ILE A 136 7.65 5.67 -10.25
C ILE A 136 9.15 5.49 -10.04
N VAL A 137 9.73 4.50 -10.69
CA VAL A 137 11.08 4.01 -10.34
C VAL A 137 12.21 4.79 -11.02
N ASP A 138 11.93 5.50 -12.10
CA ASP A 138 12.93 6.29 -12.82
C ASP A 138 12.30 7.45 -13.62
N ALA A 139 13.15 8.23 -14.27
CA ALA A 139 12.76 9.36 -15.11
C ALA A 139 11.90 8.98 -16.33
N SER A 140 11.70 7.69 -16.63
CA SER A 140 10.79 7.27 -17.70
C SER A 140 9.32 7.49 -17.34
N GLY A 141 8.99 7.75 -16.07
CA GLY A 141 7.63 7.97 -15.62
C GLY A 141 6.80 6.70 -15.49
N ARG A 142 7.46 5.54 -15.35
CA ARG A 142 6.79 4.23 -15.27
C ARG A 142 6.98 3.56 -13.92
N THR A 143 6.04 2.70 -13.58
CA THR A 143 6.20 1.72 -12.49
C THR A 143 7.24 0.67 -12.88
N LEU A 144 7.71 -0.13 -11.92
CA LEU A 144 8.62 -1.26 -12.20
C LEU A 144 8.00 -2.28 -13.17
N SER A 145 6.68 -2.47 -13.10
CA SER A 145 5.90 -3.30 -14.03
C SER A 145 5.68 -2.66 -15.41
N GLY A 146 6.24 -1.47 -15.66
CA GLY A 146 6.24 -0.80 -16.95
C GLY A 146 4.97 0.01 -17.27
N GLN A 147 4.04 0.16 -16.31
CA GLN A 147 2.83 0.94 -16.52
C GLN A 147 3.11 2.44 -16.49
N THR A 148 2.42 3.18 -17.36
CA THR A 148 2.29 4.64 -17.22
C THR A 148 1.33 4.97 -16.08
N LEU A 149 1.36 6.22 -15.61
CA LEU A 149 0.49 6.67 -14.53
C LEU A 149 -1.00 6.60 -14.90
N GLU A 150 -1.35 6.95 -16.14
CA GLU A 150 -2.71 6.77 -16.67
C GLU A 150 -3.15 5.30 -16.66
N ALA A 151 -2.30 4.39 -17.17
CA ALA A 151 -2.62 2.96 -17.20
C ALA A 151 -2.77 2.39 -15.77
N PHE A 152 -1.95 2.88 -14.84
CA PHE A 152 -2.05 2.53 -13.44
C PHE A 152 -3.39 2.99 -12.84
N TRP A 153 -3.76 4.26 -13.02
CA TRP A 153 -5.04 4.80 -12.55
C TRP A 153 -6.23 3.99 -13.09
N VAL A 154 -6.29 3.75 -14.40
CA VAL A 154 -7.35 2.93 -15.02
C VAL A 154 -7.40 1.52 -14.42
N SER A 155 -6.26 0.95 -14.03
CA SER A 155 -6.19 -0.39 -13.46
C SER A 155 -6.78 -0.49 -12.05
N VAL A 156 -6.82 0.62 -11.29
CA VAL A 156 -7.21 0.66 -9.87
C VAL A 156 -8.46 1.51 -9.58
N SER A 157 -8.95 2.28 -10.55
CA SER A 157 -10.09 3.20 -10.40
C SER A 157 -11.45 2.53 -10.13
N HIS A 158 -11.50 1.19 -10.17
CA HIS A 158 -12.67 0.40 -9.79
C HIS A 158 -12.89 0.34 -8.28
N PHE A 159 -11.87 0.66 -7.48
CA PHE A 159 -11.94 0.69 -6.02
C PHE A 159 -12.29 2.11 -5.54
N ASP A 160 -13.15 2.22 -4.53
CA ASP A 160 -13.53 3.51 -3.93
C ASP A 160 -12.40 4.06 -3.05
N LEU A 161 -11.50 4.82 -3.68
CA LEU A 161 -10.29 5.36 -3.05
C LEU A 161 -10.56 6.74 -2.46
N LEU A 162 -10.11 6.94 -1.22
CA LEU A 162 -10.02 8.28 -0.63
C LEU A 162 -9.00 9.13 -1.38
N SER A 163 -7.84 8.57 -1.67
CA SER A 163 -6.78 9.27 -2.39
C SER A 163 -5.92 8.35 -3.24
N ILE A 164 -5.35 8.91 -4.30
CA ILE A 164 -4.25 8.30 -5.06
C ILE A 164 -3.03 9.22 -5.03
N GLY A 165 -1.85 8.65 -4.90
CA GLY A 165 -0.63 9.44 -4.76
C GLY A 165 0.63 8.77 -5.28
N ILE A 166 1.75 9.45 -5.05
CA ILE A 166 3.08 8.97 -5.41
C ILE A 166 4.01 9.09 -4.20
N ASN A 167 4.82 8.06 -3.99
CA ASN A 167 5.80 8.03 -2.92
C ASN A 167 7.11 7.35 -3.30
N CYS A 168 8.13 7.65 -2.50
CA CYS A 168 9.49 7.11 -2.63
C CYS A 168 10.12 7.38 -4.01
N ALA A 169 11.30 6.78 -4.22
CA ALA A 169 12.16 6.81 -5.42
C ALA A 169 12.64 8.19 -5.89
N LEU A 170 11.73 9.14 -6.03
CA LEU A 170 11.95 10.49 -6.56
C LEU A 170 11.99 11.52 -5.44
N GLY A 171 12.78 12.57 -5.66
CA GLY A 171 12.71 13.80 -4.87
C GLY A 171 11.48 14.64 -5.25
N ALA A 172 11.22 15.69 -4.47
CA ALA A 172 10.04 16.55 -4.68
C ALA A 172 10.04 17.24 -6.06
N GLN A 173 11.22 17.60 -6.58
CA GLN A 173 11.34 18.26 -7.88
C GLN A 173 11.01 17.30 -9.03
N GLU A 174 11.50 16.07 -8.95
CA GLU A 174 11.28 15.02 -9.94
C GLU A 174 9.84 14.48 -9.89
N MET A 175 9.22 14.43 -8.71
CA MET A 175 7.86 13.91 -8.52
C MET A 175 6.76 14.88 -9.00
N ARG A 176 7.03 16.19 -8.98
CA ARG A 176 6.06 17.24 -9.37
C ARG A 176 5.30 16.98 -10.68
N PRO A 177 5.95 16.72 -11.83
CA PRO A 177 5.22 16.52 -13.10
C PRO A 177 4.23 15.35 -13.04
N TYR A 178 4.56 14.29 -12.30
CA TYR A 178 3.69 13.12 -12.18
C TYR A 178 2.49 13.37 -11.27
N ILE A 179 2.66 14.17 -10.20
CA ILE A 179 1.52 14.63 -9.38
C ILE A 179 0.60 15.53 -10.21
N GLU A 180 1.15 16.40 -11.05
CA GLU A 180 0.36 17.24 -11.96
C GLU A 180 -0.43 16.39 -12.97
N GLU A 181 0.19 15.36 -13.54
CA GLU A 181 -0.49 14.40 -14.42
C GLU A 181 -1.63 13.67 -13.68
N LEU A 182 -1.35 13.13 -12.49
CA LEU A 182 -2.35 12.44 -11.67
C LEU A 182 -3.55 13.32 -11.32
N SER A 183 -3.31 14.62 -11.06
CA SER A 183 -4.35 15.60 -10.77
C SER A 183 -5.36 15.81 -11.90
N ARG A 184 -4.95 15.53 -13.14
CA ARG A 184 -5.82 15.60 -14.31
C ARG A 184 -6.58 14.29 -14.54
N LEU A 185 -6.05 13.17 -14.06
CA LEU A 185 -6.57 11.83 -14.32
C LEU A 185 -7.57 11.36 -13.25
N ALA A 186 -7.26 11.60 -11.98
CA ALA A 186 -7.95 10.99 -10.85
C ALA A 186 -8.91 11.99 -10.16
N PRO A 187 -10.23 11.72 -10.12
CA PRO A 187 -11.22 12.56 -9.47
C PRO A 187 -11.33 12.26 -7.96
N VAL A 188 -10.20 12.03 -7.28
CA VAL A 188 -10.10 11.76 -5.84
C VAL A 188 -9.00 12.64 -5.23
N TYR A 189 -8.82 12.63 -3.91
CA TYR A 189 -7.74 13.40 -3.29
C TYR A 189 -6.37 12.91 -3.77
N LEU A 190 -5.38 13.80 -3.74
CA LEU A 190 -4.00 13.45 -4.08
C LEU A 190 -3.15 13.37 -2.83
N SER A 191 -2.28 12.36 -2.77
CA SER A 191 -1.21 12.26 -1.75
C SER A 191 0.17 12.30 -2.40
N CYS A 192 1.16 12.83 -1.67
CA CYS A 192 2.52 13.00 -2.17
C CYS A 192 3.49 13.00 -0.99
N TYR A 193 4.41 12.05 -0.95
CA TYR A 193 5.43 11.94 0.10
C TYR A 193 6.77 11.51 -0.51
N PRO A 194 7.53 12.47 -1.09
CA PRO A 194 8.77 12.21 -1.81
C PRO A 194 9.96 11.98 -0.87
N ASN A 195 11.05 11.45 -1.43
CA ASN A 195 12.32 11.33 -0.73
C ASN A 195 13.00 12.70 -0.58
N ALA A 196 13.92 12.82 0.39
CA ALA A 196 14.76 14.00 0.60
C ALA A 196 15.93 14.06 -0.43
N GLY A 197 15.59 14.10 -1.72
CA GLY A 197 16.53 13.95 -2.85
C GLY A 197 16.61 12.51 -3.37
N LEU A 198 17.37 12.30 -4.46
CA LEU A 198 17.72 10.97 -4.92
C LEU A 198 18.77 10.36 -3.97
N PRO A 199 18.63 9.09 -3.55
CA PRO A 199 19.63 8.41 -2.73
C PRO A 199 20.97 8.24 -3.45
#